data_AF-A0A258JU33-F1
#
_entry.id   AF-A0A258JU33-F1
#
_cell.length_a   1.000
_cell.length_b   1.000
_cell.length_c   1.000
_cell.angle_alpha   90.00
_cell.angle_beta   90.00
_cell.angle_gamma   90.00
#
_symmetry.space_group_name_H-M   'P 1'
#
loop_
_entity.id
_entity.type
_entity.pdbx_description
1 polymer ?
#
loop_
_entity_poly.entity_id
_entity_poly.type
_entity_poly.pdbx_seq_one_letter_code
_entity_poly.pdbx_strand_id
1 'polypeptide(L)'
;MPVETNGPVALVVQRRVAEPSFATYAHWQARAVERLRSWPGFVAHELIPPSPPEHLDWSIIQRFTSADAAREWLHSPDRARLAAEIRPHLLAEEEVHLLPDAGPRPQSGATAFISYQVAAEDEADFLAWQQIIYAAEARAPGFLRHKLERPVAGVRDDWIIILTFDT
;
A
#
# COMPACT_ATOMS: atom_id res chain seq x y z
N MET A 1 20.78 7.37 -11.98
CA MET A 1 19.85 6.65 -12.88
C MET A 1 18.72 6.14 -12.01
N PRO A 2 17.45 6.55 -12.19
CA PRO A 2 16.37 5.94 -11.42
C PRO A 2 16.23 4.50 -11.92
N VAL A 3 16.06 3.56 -10.98
CA VAL A 3 15.73 2.17 -11.31
C VAL A 3 14.30 2.18 -11.82
N GLU A 4 14.15 2.14 -13.14
CA GLU A 4 12.85 1.87 -13.75
C GLU A 4 12.43 0.46 -13.33
N THR A 5 11.43 0.38 -12.46
CA THR A 5 10.86 -0.88 -11.99
C THR A 5 10.03 -1.50 -13.12
N ASN A 6 10.71 -2.12 -14.08
CA ASN A 6 10.10 -2.90 -15.16
C ASN A 6 9.67 -4.31 -14.71
N GLY A 7 9.46 -4.49 -13.40
CA GLY A 7 9.08 -5.75 -12.78
C GLY A 7 7.66 -5.70 -12.24
N PRO A 8 7.12 -6.84 -11.80
CA PRO A 8 5.80 -6.90 -11.18
C PRO A 8 5.74 -5.98 -9.95
N VAL A 9 4.57 -5.39 -9.73
CA VAL A 9 4.31 -4.43 -8.67
C VAL A 9 3.03 -4.77 -7.92
N ALA A 10 2.95 -4.34 -6.67
CA ALA A 10 1.76 -4.35 -5.84
C ALA A 10 1.30 -2.92 -5.56
N LEU A 11 0.09 -2.59 -5.98
CA LEU A 11 -0.65 -1.40 -5.57
C LEU A 11 -1.41 -1.72 -4.27
N VAL A 12 -0.99 -1.12 -3.17
CA VAL A 12 -1.64 -1.23 -1.86
C VAL A 12 -2.54 -0.02 -1.68
N VAL A 13 -3.82 -0.26 -1.38
CA VAL A 13 -4.80 0.79 -1.08
C VAL A 13 -5.35 0.57 0.32
N GLN A 14 -5.18 1.55 1.20
CA GLN A 14 -5.68 1.51 2.57
C GLN A 14 -6.88 2.46 2.71
N ARG A 15 -7.90 2.00 3.44
CA ARG A 15 -9.14 2.74 3.63
C ARG A 15 -9.69 2.59 5.04
N ARG A 16 -9.83 3.71 5.74
CA ARG A 16 -10.61 3.77 6.97
C ARG A 16 -12.08 3.86 6.62
N VAL A 17 -12.85 2.83 6.97
CA VAL A 17 -14.29 2.75 6.71
C VAL A 17 -15.03 2.85 8.03
N ALA A 18 -16.19 3.51 8.06
CA ALA A 18 -17.03 3.49 9.26
C ALA A 18 -17.57 2.06 9.48
N GLU A 19 -17.54 1.54 10.72
CA GLU A 19 -18.03 0.18 11.03
C GLU A 19 -19.43 -0.11 10.47
N PRO A 20 -20.42 0.80 10.55
CA PRO A 20 -21.75 0.58 9.95
C PRO A 20 -21.74 0.42 8.43
N SER A 21 -20.67 0.85 7.75
CA SER A 21 -20.50 0.77 6.31
C SER A 21 -19.68 -0.44 5.85
N PHE A 22 -19.20 -1.32 6.74
CA PHE A 22 -18.37 -2.48 6.37
C PHE A 22 -19.03 -3.42 5.37
N ALA A 23 -20.31 -3.75 5.55
CA ALA A 23 -21.03 -4.63 4.63
C ALA A 23 -21.18 -3.99 3.24
N THR A 24 -21.52 -2.69 3.18
CA THR A 24 -21.58 -1.92 1.94
C THR A 24 -20.22 -1.88 1.24
N TYR A 25 -19.15 -1.65 2.01
CA TYR A 25 -17.79 -1.62 1.51
C TYR A 25 -17.35 -2.96 0.92
N ALA A 26 -17.61 -4.07 1.61
CA ALA A 26 -17.30 -5.42 1.11
C ALA A 26 -18.03 -5.73 -0.20
N HIS A 27 -19.32 -5.36 -0.32
CA HIS A 27 -20.11 -5.54 -1.54
C HIS A 27 -19.58 -4.68 -2.70
N TRP A 28 -19.25 -3.42 -2.41
CA TRP A 28 -18.65 -2.52 -3.38
C TRP A 28 -17.26 -3.03 -3.83
N GLN A 29 -16.46 -3.57 -2.91
CA GLN A 29 -15.13 -4.11 -3.22
C GLN A 29 -15.23 -5.31 -4.16
N ALA A 30 -16.19 -6.21 -3.95
CA ALA A 30 -16.44 -7.32 -4.88
C ALA A 30 -16.71 -6.81 -6.31
N ARG A 31 -17.53 -5.75 -6.46
CA ARG A 31 -17.78 -5.11 -7.76
C ARG A 31 -16.54 -4.42 -8.35
N ALA A 32 -15.73 -3.77 -7.52
CA ALA A 32 -14.50 -3.12 -7.95
C ALA A 32 -13.50 -4.15 -8.52
N VAL A 33 -13.44 -5.33 -7.90
CA VAL A 33 -12.58 -6.43 -8.33
C VAL A 33 -13.00 -7.00 -9.67
N GLU A 34 -14.29 -7.14 -9.94
CA GLU A 34 -14.77 -7.59 -11.26
C GLU A 34 -14.34 -6.64 -12.39
N ARG A 35 -14.23 -5.34 -12.13
CA ARG A 35 -13.66 -4.38 -13.09
C ARG A 35 -12.16 -4.54 -13.25
N LEU A 36 -11.46 -4.67 -12.12
CA LEU A 36 -10.02 -4.84 -12.09
C LEU A 36 -9.54 -6.14 -12.77
N ARG A 37 -10.29 -7.24 -12.66
CA ARG A 37 -9.95 -8.54 -13.28
C ARG A 37 -9.79 -8.47 -14.80
N SER A 38 -10.49 -7.55 -15.45
CA SER A 38 -10.41 -7.34 -16.90
C SER A 38 -9.35 -6.32 -17.31
N TRP A 39 -8.63 -5.72 -16.35
CA TRP A 39 -7.62 -4.71 -16.63
C TRP A 39 -6.34 -5.34 -17.22
N PRO A 40 -5.79 -4.80 -18.32
CA PRO A 40 -4.53 -5.29 -18.87
C PRO A 40 -3.39 -5.27 -17.84
N GLY A 41 -2.68 -6.39 -17.72
CA GLY A 41 -1.57 -6.52 -16.78
C GLY A 41 -1.97 -6.76 -15.33
N PHE A 42 -3.26 -6.92 -15.01
CA PHE A 42 -3.69 -7.40 -13.69
C PHE A 42 -3.26 -8.85 -13.45
N VAL A 43 -2.74 -9.12 -12.25
CA VAL A 43 -2.25 -10.45 -11.83
C VAL A 43 -3.11 -11.03 -10.73
N ALA A 44 -3.29 -10.30 -9.63
CA ALA A 44 -3.99 -10.81 -8.46
C ALA A 44 -4.55 -9.69 -7.58
N HIS A 45 -5.57 -10.01 -6.79
CA HIS A 45 -6.10 -9.12 -5.78
C HIS A 45 -6.27 -9.87 -4.46
N GLU A 46 -5.93 -9.19 -3.37
CA GLU A 46 -6.11 -9.63 -2.00
C GLU A 46 -6.76 -8.51 -1.18
N LEU A 47 -7.73 -8.88 -0.35
CA LEU A 47 -8.44 -7.98 0.55
C LEU A 47 -8.20 -8.44 1.99
N ILE A 48 -7.66 -7.54 2.79
CA ILE A 48 -7.37 -7.75 4.21
C ILE A 48 -8.32 -6.86 5.01
N PRO A 49 -9.28 -7.43 5.75
CA PRO A 49 -10.17 -6.65 6.61
C PRO A 49 -9.40 -6.03 7.79
N PRO A 50 -9.96 -5.00 8.45
CA PRO A 50 -9.41 -4.49 9.70
C PRO A 50 -9.45 -5.59 10.77
N SER A 51 -8.42 -5.62 11.62
CA SER A 51 -8.31 -6.48 12.79
C SER A 51 -7.98 -5.61 14.01
N PRO A 52 -9.01 -5.01 14.66
CA PRO A 52 -8.81 -4.19 15.84
C PRO A 52 -8.24 -4.99 17.03
N PRO A 53 -7.42 -4.37 17.91
CA PRO A 53 -7.08 -2.94 17.92
C PRO A 53 -5.89 -2.58 17.01
N GLU A 54 -5.15 -3.57 16.51
CA GLU A 54 -3.84 -3.40 15.87
C GLU A 54 -3.93 -2.81 14.46
N HIS A 55 -4.98 -3.15 13.71
CA HIS A 55 -5.17 -2.69 12.33
C HIS A 55 -6.63 -2.25 12.12
N LEU A 56 -6.84 -0.95 11.95
CA LEU A 56 -8.18 -0.36 11.86
C LEU A 56 -8.63 -0.10 10.40
N ASP A 57 -7.74 -0.33 9.44
CA ASP A 57 -7.96 -0.02 8.03
C ASP A 57 -8.27 -1.28 7.22
N TRP A 58 -9.06 -1.12 6.16
CA TRP A 58 -9.11 -2.14 5.11
C TRP A 58 -7.88 -1.98 4.24
N SER A 59 -7.14 -3.08 4.03
CA SER A 59 -5.97 -3.10 3.16
C SER A 59 -6.27 -3.92 1.91
N ILE A 60 -6.08 -3.30 0.74
CA ILE A 60 -6.31 -3.91 -0.57
C ILE A 60 -4.96 -4.01 -1.26
N ILE A 61 -4.57 -5.21 -1.69
CA ILE A 61 -3.36 -5.42 -2.47
C ILE A 61 -3.79 -5.83 -3.88
N GLN A 62 -3.30 -5.12 -4.90
CA GLN A 62 -3.57 -5.38 -6.31
C GLN A 62 -2.23 -5.54 -7.01
N ARG A 63 -1.97 -6.72 -7.57
CA ARG A 63 -0.70 -7.05 -8.23
C ARG A 63 -0.84 -6.87 -9.72
N PHE A 64 0.18 -6.25 -10.33
CA PHE A 64 0.26 -5.98 -11.75
C PHE A 64 1.60 -6.47 -12.31
N THR A 65 1.62 -6.77 -13.60
CA THR A 65 2.82 -7.22 -14.30
C THR A 65 3.90 -6.13 -14.42
N SER A 66 3.51 -4.86 -14.35
CA SER A 66 4.41 -3.72 -14.43
C SER A 66 3.88 -2.50 -13.67
N ALA A 67 4.78 -1.57 -13.35
CA ALA A 67 4.43 -0.26 -12.77
C ALA A 67 3.46 0.54 -13.67
N ASP A 68 3.63 0.45 -14.99
CA ASP A 68 2.80 1.20 -15.94
C ASP A 68 1.36 0.69 -15.95
N ALA A 69 1.15 -0.64 -15.95
CA ALA A 69 -0.19 -1.22 -15.87
C ALA A 69 -0.94 -0.78 -14.59
N ALA A 70 -0.22 -0.70 -13.46
CA ALA A 70 -0.77 -0.23 -12.20
C ALA A 70 -1.11 1.28 -12.21
N ARG A 71 -0.25 2.11 -12.81
CA ARG A 71 -0.48 3.56 -12.96
C ARG A 71 -1.65 3.84 -13.88
N GLU A 72 -1.71 3.17 -15.03
CA GLU A 72 -2.84 3.31 -15.96
C GLU A 72 -4.16 2.96 -15.28
N TRP A 73 -4.19 1.89 -14.47
CA TRP A 73 -5.36 1.58 -13.64
C TRP A 73 -5.67 2.70 -12.66
N LEU A 74 -4.67 3.19 -11.92
CA LEU A 74 -4.86 4.23 -10.89
C LEU A 74 -5.45 5.52 -11.47
N HIS A 75 -5.03 5.89 -12.69
CA HIS A 75 -5.49 7.09 -13.39
C HIS A 75 -6.70 6.84 -14.31
N SER A 76 -7.26 5.64 -14.31
CA SER A 76 -8.37 5.28 -15.19
C SER A 76 -9.69 5.95 -14.77
N PRO A 77 -10.60 6.24 -15.73
CA PRO A 77 -11.96 6.68 -15.41
C PRO A 77 -12.73 5.68 -14.54
N ASP A 78 -12.49 4.38 -14.72
CA ASP A 78 -13.09 3.33 -13.90
C ASP A 78 -12.67 3.44 -12.44
N ARG A 79 -11.37 3.64 -12.18
CA ARG A 79 -10.85 3.83 -10.82
C ARG A 79 -11.36 5.12 -10.18
N ALA A 80 -11.46 6.20 -10.95
CA ALA A 80 -12.02 7.47 -10.48
C ALA A 80 -13.50 7.32 -10.08
N ARG A 81 -14.30 6.64 -10.90
CA ARG A 81 -15.71 6.35 -10.61
C ARG A 81 -15.86 5.49 -9.36
N LEU A 82 -15.06 4.42 -9.24
CA LEU A 82 -15.04 3.57 -8.05
C LEU A 82 -14.68 4.37 -6.78
N ALA A 83 -13.68 5.25 -6.86
CA ALA A 83 -13.30 6.12 -5.74
C ALA A 83 -14.45 7.04 -5.29
N ALA A 84 -15.14 7.65 -6.26
CA ALA A 84 -16.27 8.52 -5.99
C ALA A 84 -17.46 7.77 -5.36
N GLU A 85 -17.76 6.56 -5.85
CA GLU A 85 -18.84 5.71 -5.32
C GLU A 85 -18.65 5.38 -3.83
N ILE A 86 -17.41 5.11 -3.39
CA ILE A 86 -17.15 4.68 -2.02
C ILE A 86 -16.82 5.83 -1.05
N ARG A 87 -16.45 7.00 -1.55
CA ARG A 87 -16.05 8.17 -0.75
C ARG A 87 -16.99 8.47 0.43
N PRO A 88 -18.33 8.44 0.31
CA PRO A 88 -19.23 8.74 1.42
C PRO A 88 -19.13 7.78 2.61
N HIS A 89 -18.51 6.61 2.43
CA HIS A 89 -18.36 5.57 3.46
C HIS A 89 -17.00 5.59 4.15
N LEU A 90 -16.08 6.44 3.70
CA LEU A 90 -14.73 6.54 4.22
C LEU A 90 -14.65 7.58 5.33
N LEU A 91 -13.92 7.26 6.41
CA LEU A 91 -13.64 8.17 7.51
C LEU A 91 -12.40 9.04 7.27
N ALA A 92 -11.58 8.68 6.27
CA ALA A 92 -10.39 9.40 5.86
C ALA A 92 -10.23 9.32 4.33
N GLU A 93 -9.29 10.09 3.79
CA GLU A 93 -8.85 9.88 2.42
C GLU A 93 -8.24 8.49 2.26
N GLU A 94 -8.27 7.96 1.03
CA GLU A 94 -7.65 6.66 0.80
C GLU A 94 -6.15 6.85 0.62
N GLU A 95 -5.37 5.95 1.20
CA GLU A 95 -3.92 5.96 1.05
C GLU A 95 -3.53 4.93 -0.02
N VAL A 96 -2.62 5.32 -0.91
CA VAL A 96 -2.24 4.50 -2.07
C VAL A 96 -0.73 4.41 -2.17
N HIS A 97 -0.21 3.18 -2.23
CA HIS A 97 1.21 2.90 -2.37
C HIS A 97 1.45 1.96 -3.53
N LEU A 98 2.43 2.27 -4.39
CA LEU A 98 2.90 1.38 -5.43
C LEU A 98 4.25 0.79 -5.02
N LEU A 99 4.34 -0.54 -4.95
CA LEU A 99 5.49 -1.26 -4.42
C LEU A 99 6.00 -2.27 -5.45
N PRO A 100 7.32 -2.46 -5.62
CA PRO A 100 7.84 -3.67 -6.27
C PRO A 100 7.30 -4.95 -5.62
N ASP A 101 6.78 -5.88 -6.41
CA ASP A 101 6.25 -7.16 -5.92
C ASP A 101 7.40 -8.15 -5.71
N ALA A 102 7.63 -8.52 -4.45
CA ALA A 102 8.67 -9.47 -4.05
C ALA A 102 8.12 -10.89 -3.77
N GLY A 103 6.85 -11.17 -4.12
CA GLY A 103 6.20 -12.46 -3.91
C GLY A 103 5.21 -12.49 -2.73
N PRO A 104 4.58 -13.65 -2.45
CA PRO A 104 3.49 -13.76 -1.49
C PRO A 104 3.91 -13.40 -0.06
N ARG A 105 3.03 -12.66 0.63
CA ARG A 105 3.17 -12.26 2.04
C ARG A 105 2.66 -13.41 2.93
N PRO A 106 3.21 -13.64 4.13
CA PRO A 106 2.62 -14.58 5.08
C PRO A 106 1.20 -14.14 5.48
N GLN A 107 0.29 -15.11 5.64
CA GLN A 107 -1.15 -14.88 5.88
C GLN A 107 -1.49 -14.42 7.32
N SER A 108 -0.48 -14.37 8.20
CA SER A 108 -0.53 -13.82 9.55
C SER A 108 0.69 -12.92 9.68
N GLY A 109 0.46 -11.63 9.91
CA GLY A 109 1.52 -10.68 10.15
C GLY A 109 1.05 -9.24 10.09
N ALA A 110 1.37 -8.46 11.11
CA ALA A 110 1.16 -7.02 11.12
C ALA A 110 2.10 -6.35 10.10
N THR A 111 1.53 -5.49 9.23
CA THR A 111 2.31 -4.59 8.38
C THR A 111 2.01 -3.15 8.76
N ALA A 112 3.03 -2.41 9.20
CA ALA A 112 2.93 -0.99 9.46
C ALA A 112 3.50 -0.20 8.28
N PHE A 113 2.80 0.88 7.92
CA PHE A 113 3.29 1.91 7.00
C PHE A 113 3.55 3.17 7.83
N ILE A 114 4.73 3.75 7.67
CA ILE A 114 5.14 4.93 8.42
C ILE A 114 5.65 5.97 7.45
N SER A 115 4.97 7.11 7.39
CA SER A 115 5.29 8.21 6.49
C SER A 115 6.14 9.26 7.19
N TYR A 116 7.20 9.71 6.51
CA TYR A 116 8.09 10.78 6.97
C TYR A 116 8.18 11.87 5.92
N GLN A 117 7.91 13.11 6.33
CA GLN A 117 8.33 14.28 5.58
C GLN A 117 9.74 14.65 6.02
N VAL A 118 10.68 14.61 5.08
CA VAL A 118 12.10 14.86 5.32
C VAL A 118 12.51 16.00 4.40
N ALA A 119 13.09 17.07 4.96
CA ALA A 119 13.63 18.16 4.16
C ALA A 119 14.84 17.66 3.35
N ALA A 120 15.10 18.26 2.19
CA ALA A 120 16.16 17.81 1.29
C ALA A 120 17.56 17.85 1.95
N GLU A 121 17.79 18.82 2.83
CA GLU A 121 19.01 18.94 3.62
C GLU A 121 19.20 17.82 4.67
N ASP A 122 18.11 17.21 5.13
CA ASP A 122 18.11 16.21 6.20
C ASP A 122 18.08 14.76 5.68
N GLU A 123 17.99 14.55 4.36
CA GLU A 123 17.87 13.21 3.76
C GLU A 123 19.06 12.29 4.12
N ALA A 124 20.27 12.83 4.16
CA ALA A 124 21.46 12.04 4.48
C ALA A 124 21.44 11.54 5.94
N ASP A 125 21.05 12.41 6.87
CA ASP A 125 20.94 12.10 8.29
C ASP A 125 19.77 11.15 8.56
N PHE A 126 18.65 11.35 7.86
CA PHE A 126 17.51 10.43 7.90
C PHE A 126 17.92 9.03 7.42
N LEU A 127 18.64 8.91 6.30
CA LEU A 127 19.13 7.62 5.80
C LEU A 127 20.12 6.95 6.76
N ALA A 128 21.00 7.73 7.40
CA ALA A 128 21.92 7.21 8.40
C ALA A 128 21.17 6.69 9.65
N TRP A 129 20.17 7.45 10.11
CA TRP A 129 19.30 7.04 11.20
C TRP A 129 18.48 5.78 10.86
N GLN A 130 18.01 5.65 9.61
CA GLN A 130 17.29 4.46 9.14
C GLN A 130 18.12 3.17 9.27
N GLN A 131 19.44 3.24 9.05
CA GLN A 131 20.31 2.08 9.25
C GLN A 131 20.33 1.61 10.72
N ILE A 132 20.27 2.56 11.67
CA ILE A 132 20.23 2.27 13.10
C ILE A 132 18.89 1.62 13.47
N ILE A 133 17.78 2.16 12.96
CA ILE A 133 16.44 1.61 13.19
C ILE A 133 16.32 0.20 12.62
N TYR A 134 16.74 -0.02 11.38
CA TYR A 134 16.74 -1.35 10.78
C TYR A 134 17.54 -2.36 11.61
N ALA A 135 18.73 -1.98 12.09
CA ALA A 135 19.55 -2.87 12.93
C ALA A 135 18.88 -3.23 14.27
N ALA A 136 18.02 -2.36 14.81
CA ALA A 136 17.23 -2.64 16.00
C ALA A 136 16.02 -3.53 15.67
N GLU A 137 15.27 -3.21 14.62
CA GLU A 137 14.09 -3.98 14.18
C GLU A 137 14.45 -5.41 13.77
N ALA A 138 15.58 -5.61 13.09
CA ALA A 138 16.06 -6.94 12.69
C ALA A 138 16.35 -7.88 13.87
N ARG A 139 16.43 -7.35 15.09
CA ARG A 139 16.60 -8.11 16.34
C ARG A 139 15.29 -8.34 17.07
N ALA A 140 14.21 -7.68 16.65
CA ALA A 140 12.91 -7.84 17.28
C ALA A 140 12.32 -9.22 16.93
N PRO A 141 11.74 -9.93 17.91
CA PRO A 141 11.02 -11.17 17.64
C PRO A 141 9.92 -10.95 16.61
N GLY A 142 9.78 -11.90 15.69
CA GLY A 142 8.74 -11.87 14.67
C GLY A 142 9.02 -10.92 13.51
N PHE A 143 10.16 -10.19 13.48
CA PHE A 143 10.49 -9.30 12.38
C PHE A 143 10.63 -10.08 11.07
N LEU A 144 9.85 -9.68 10.07
CA LEU A 144 9.86 -10.28 8.74
C LEU A 144 10.53 -9.37 7.71
N ARG A 145 10.26 -8.06 7.75
CA ARG A 145 10.71 -7.14 6.70
C ARG A 145 10.72 -5.69 7.16
N HIS A 146 11.74 -4.94 6.75
CA HIS A 146 11.76 -3.47 6.70
C HIS A 146 12.02 -3.08 5.25
N LYS A 147 11.27 -2.09 4.75
CA LYS A 147 11.50 -1.52 3.42
C LYS A 147 11.34 -0.02 3.47
N LEU A 148 12.38 0.69 3.02
CA LEU A 148 12.35 2.13 2.85
C LEU A 148 12.04 2.48 1.38
N GLU A 149 10.96 3.20 1.16
CA GLU A 149 10.58 3.77 -0.12
C GLU A 149 10.86 5.26 -0.13
N ARG A 150 11.54 5.73 -1.18
CA ARG A 150 11.84 7.14 -1.39
C ARG A 150 10.59 7.91 -1.85
N PRO A 151 10.55 9.23 -1.64
CA PRO A 151 9.63 10.10 -2.34
C PRO A 151 9.70 9.85 -3.85
N VAL A 152 8.54 9.87 -4.50
CA VAL A 152 8.42 9.71 -5.94
C VAL A 152 7.88 11.02 -6.49
N ALA A 153 8.74 11.74 -7.21
CA ALA A 153 8.42 13.05 -7.76
C ALA A 153 7.09 13.05 -8.54
N GLY A 154 6.18 13.96 -8.17
CA GLY A 154 4.87 14.11 -8.80
C GLY A 154 3.81 13.07 -8.41
N VAL A 155 4.15 12.14 -7.51
CA VAL A 155 3.22 11.14 -6.98
C VAL A 155 3.10 11.27 -5.47
N ARG A 156 4.23 11.36 -4.77
CA ARG A 156 4.30 11.39 -3.31
C ARG A 156 5.62 12.00 -2.83
N ASP A 157 5.53 12.97 -1.92
CA ASP A 157 6.70 13.72 -1.43
C ASP A 157 7.28 13.16 -0.11
N ASP A 158 6.60 12.20 0.52
CA ASP A 158 7.03 11.54 1.76
C ASP A 158 7.76 10.21 1.53
N TRP A 159 8.72 9.97 2.43
CA TRP A 159 9.40 8.70 2.60
C TRP A 159 8.46 7.73 3.32
N ILE A 160 8.40 6.49 2.86
CA ILE A 160 7.59 5.46 3.51
C ILE A 160 8.48 4.35 4.02
N ILE A 161 8.33 4.01 5.30
CA ILE A 161 8.83 2.75 5.85
C ILE A 161 7.69 1.75 5.87
N ILE A 162 7.95 0.56 5.36
CA ILE A 162 7.07 -0.59 5.42
C ILE A 162 7.72 -1.61 6.31
N LEU A 163 7.10 -1.86 7.45
CA LEU A 163 7.58 -2.77 8.46
C LEU A 163 6.62 -3.94 8.55
N THR A 164 7.12 -5.17 8.57
CA THR A 164 6.31 -6.38 8.64
C THR A 164 6.81 -7.28 9.76
N PHE A 165 5.87 -7.74 10.59
CA PHE A 165 6.07 -8.77 11.60
C PHE A 165 5.18 -9.97 11.32
N ASP A 166 5.48 -11.13 11.89
CA ASP A 166 4.71 -12.38 11.75
C ASP A 166 3.45 -12.43 12.63
N THR A 167 3.33 -11.50 13.57
CA THR A 167 2.15 -11.23 14.39
C THR A 167 1.95 -9.74 14.52
#